data_AF-A0A7Y5TIK0-F1
#
_entry.id   AF-A0A7Y5TIK0-F1
#
_cell.length_a   1.000
_cell.length_b   1.000
_cell.length_c   1.000
_cell.angle_alpha   90.00
_cell.angle_beta   90.00
_cell.angle_gamma   90.00
#
_symmetry.space_group_name_H-M   'P 1'
#
loop_
_entity.id
_entity.type
_entity.pdbx_description
1 polymer ?
#
loop_
_entity_poly.entity_id
_entity_poly.type
_entity_poly.pdbx_seq_one_letter_code
_entity_poly.pdbx_strand_id
1 'polypeptide(L)'
;TAVIGLILFGILHNLLELRYVAGRFSGVLGRPFLDLLVALITAIVVCRLLAGVVGRPARLAEILLGYAVIALAARYGLDGRRRRVAWAVVGAAAVVSSAFPAYHFVVLTHLHNVVPLFFLWEWSRRITSPRGRRAFRAVQLLWVVAIPAVVLLGLVDGSLSTDPGIVRSVVGDGQTVLATSAPPGAAATLLGTRFLTVFAFMQTMHYVVWVALLPRVAPDASASFEARVPWVTGPRLWAVGFLAAAVFAVLFGIDFAQGKALYAALASYHAYLELPVLLAMLVGARSLSALPTPPPADTASPRAASPSSSVSAASLLSAPSASFASGGTGALGPTPETAAVAVAPEPEVGT
;
A
#
# COMPACT_ATOMS: atom_id res chain seq x y z
N THR A 1 20.21 -1.16 6.10
CA THR A 1 18.82 -0.91 6.57
C THR A 1 17.78 -1.62 5.72
N ALA A 2 17.78 -1.51 4.38
CA ALA A 2 16.79 -2.15 3.51
C ALA A 2 16.59 -3.66 3.78
N VAL A 3 17.69 -4.40 3.90
CA VAL A 3 17.68 -5.85 4.19
C VAL A 3 17.04 -6.16 5.55
N ILE A 4 17.42 -5.40 6.59
CA ILE A 4 16.86 -5.57 7.93
C ILE A 4 15.36 -5.28 7.92
N GLY A 5 14.95 -4.18 7.27
CA GLY A 5 13.54 -3.84 7.13
C GLY A 5 12.76 -4.91 6.37
N LEU A 6 13.34 -5.47 5.30
CA LEU A 6 12.76 -6.59 4.56
C LEU A 6 12.58 -7.83 5.44
N ILE A 7 13.59 -8.22 6.20
CA ILE A 7 13.55 -9.39 7.09
C ILE A 7 12.48 -9.20 8.17
N LEU A 8 12.43 -8.03 8.81
CA LEU A 8 11.57 -7.78 9.97
C LEU A 8 10.12 -7.42 9.58
N PHE A 9 9.94 -6.65 8.52
CA PHE A 9 8.66 -6.03 8.17
C PHE A 9 8.12 -6.46 6.81
N GLY A 10 8.89 -7.18 6.00
CA GLY A 10 8.51 -7.61 4.64
C GLY A 10 7.18 -8.38 4.63
N ILE A 11 7.07 -9.52 5.28
CA ILE A 11 5.78 -10.25 5.22
C ILE A 11 4.67 -9.54 6.01
N LEU A 12 5.03 -8.93 7.14
CA LEU A 12 4.05 -8.25 7.97
C LEU A 12 3.37 -7.08 7.23
N HIS A 13 4.13 -6.25 6.50
CA HIS A 13 3.51 -5.15 5.75
C HIS A 13 2.62 -5.68 4.62
N ASN A 14 3.01 -6.73 3.89
CA ASN A 14 2.15 -7.35 2.86
C ASN A 14 0.77 -7.70 3.43
N LEU A 15 0.74 -8.34 4.61
CA LEU A 15 -0.51 -8.76 5.24
C LEU A 15 -1.35 -7.56 5.69
N LEU A 16 -0.72 -6.55 6.31
CA LEU A 16 -1.41 -5.36 6.78
C LEU A 16 -1.94 -4.50 5.63
N GLU A 17 -1.17 -4.41 4.54
CA GLU A 17 -1.57 -3.76 3.30
C GLU A 17 -2.75 -4.50 2.65
N LEU A 18 -2.66 -5.82 2.46
CA LEU A 18 -3.77 -6.61 1.92
C LEU A 18 -5.03 -6.47 2.76
N ARG A 19 -4.92 -6.50 4.10
CA ARG A 19 -6.05 -6.22 4.99
C ARG A 19 -6.64 -4.84 4.72
N TYR A 20 -5.80 -3.80 4.64
CA TYR A 20 -6.27 -2.45 4.39
C TYR A 20 -6.95 -2.33 3.03
N VAL A 21 -6.32 -2.82 1.95
CA VAL A 21 -6.83 -2.72 0.58
C VAL A 21 -8.14 -3.48 0.44
N ALA A 22 -8.17 -4.74 0.90
CA ALA A 22 -9.38 -5.55 0.89
C ALA A 22 -10.49 -4.88 1.71
N GLY A 23 -10.16 -4.36 2.91
CA GLY A 23 -11.00 -3.55 3.79
C GLY A 23 -11.65 -2.36 3.09
N ARG A 24 -10.80 -1.38 2.75
CA ARG A 24 -11.17 -0.05 2.27
C ARG A 24 -11.80 -0.04 0.88
N PHE A 25 -11.38 -0.94 -0.01
CA PHE A 25 -11.75 -0.94 -1.43
C PHE A 25 -12.64 -2.13 -1.82
N SER A 26 -13.31 -2.74 -0.85
CA SER A 26 -14.28 -3.83 -1.06
C SER A 26 -15.38 -3.50 -2.06
N GLY A 27 -15.91 -2.27 -2.03
CA GLY A 27 -16.91 -1.81 -3.00
C GLY A 27 -16.36 -1.56 -4.41
N VAL A 28 -15.04 -1.43 -4.54
CA VAL A 28 -14.36 -1.28 -5.83
C VAL A 28 -14.05 -2.65 -6.43
N LEU A 29 -13.63 -3.61 -5.61
CA LEU A 29 -13.21 -4.95 -6.05
C LEU A 29 -14.38 -5.95 -5.98
N GLY A 30 -15.28 -5.92 -6.96
CA GLY A 30 -16.38 -6.89 -7.04
C GLY A 30 -15.88 -8.33 -7.18
N ARG A 31 -16.60 -9.32 -6.62
CA ARG A 31 -16.19 -10.75 -6.60
C ARG A 31 -15.68 -11.30 -7.95
N PRO A 32 -16.43 -11.22 -9.07
CA PRO A 32 -15.96 -11.80 -10.32
C PRO A 32 -14.70 -11.09 -10.88
N PHE A 33 -14.55 -9.79 -10.62
CA PHE A 33 -13.33 -9.06 -10.98
C PHE A 33 -12.16 -9.46 -10.08
N LEU A 34 -12.39 -9.64 -8.79
CA LEU A 34 -11.40 -10.09 -7.83
C LEU A 34 -10.91 -11.51 -8.14
N ASP A 35 -11.79 -12.44 -8.50
CA ASP A 35 -11.42 -13.82 -8.85
C ASP A 35 -10.50 -13.85 -10.08
N LEU A 36 -10.83 -13.06 -11.10
CA LEU A 36 -10.00 -12.90 -12.30
C LEU A 36 -8.66 -12.24 -11.96
N LEU A 37 -8.66 -11.23 -11.08
CA LEU A 37 -7.45 -10.57 -10.63
C LEU A 37 -6.54 -11.53 -9.85
N VAL A 38 -7.09 -12.34 -8.96
CA VAL A 38 -6.37 -13.38 -8.22
C VAL A 38 -5.76 -14.38 -9.20
N ALA A 39 -6.52 -14.86 -10.20
CA ALA A 39 -5.99 -15.80 -11.19
C ALA A 39 -4.80 -15.20 -11.98
N LEU A 40 -4.91 -13.95 -12.44
CA LEU A 40 -3.84 -13.26 -13.15
C LEU A 40 -2.60 -13.06 -12.26
N ILE A 41 -2.81 -12.63 -11.02
CA ILE A 41 -1.73 -12.41 -10.06
C ILE A 41 -1.05 -13.74 -9.69
N THR A 42 -1.81 -14.82 -9.49
CA THR A 42 -1.22 -16.15 -9.26
C THR A 42 -0.37 -16.58 -10.45
N ALA A 43 -0.80 -16.30 -11.70
CA ALA A 43 0.03 -16.56 -12.86
C ALA A 43 1.33 -15.73 -12.88
N ILE A 44 1.29 -14.47 -12.41
CA ILE A 44 2.49 -13.62 -12.20
C ILE A 44 3.42 -14.25 -11.15
N VAL A 45 2.88 -14.72 -10.02
CA VAL A 45 3.65 -15.41 -8.97
C VAL A 45 4.37 -16.63 -9.54
N VAL A 46 3.66 -17.46 -10.31
CA VAL A 46 4.25 -18.64 -10.98
C VAL A 46 5.34 -18.22 -11.96
N CYS A 47 5.12 -17.20 -12.79
CA CYS A 47 6.16 -16.67 -13.69
C CYS A 47 7.39 -16.21 -12.93
N ARG A 48 7.21 -15.51 -11.81
CA ARG A 48 8.31 -15.01 -10.99
C ARG A 48 9.11 -16.14 -10.33
N LEU A 49 8.45 -17.19 -9.85
CA LEU A 49 9.12 -18.39 -9.34
C LEU A 49 9.88 -19.15 -10.45
N LEU A 50 9.30 -19.24 -11.64
CA LEU A 50 9.93 -19.87 -12.80
C LEU A 50 11.04 -19.04 -13.43
N ALA A 51 11.18 -17.75 -13.09
CA ALA A 51 12.18 -16.87 -13.70
C ALA A 51 13.63 -17.34 -13.50
N GLY A 52 13.91 -18.06 -12.41
CA GLY A 52 15.22 -18.67 -12.15
C GLY A 52 15.53 -19.88 -13.03
N VAL A 53 14.50 -20.59 -13.52
CA VAL A 53 14.63 -21.82 -14.31
C VAL A 53 14.44 -21.55 -15.81
N VAL A 54 13.37 -20.83 -16.14
CA VAL A 54 12.96 -20.52 -17.51
C VAL A 54 13.65 -19.26 -18.04
N GLY A 55 14.07 -18.34 -17.16
CA GLY A 55 14.80 -17.14 -17.56
C GLY A 55 13.93 -16.06 -18.21
N ARG A 56 14.33 -15.61 -19.41
CA ARG A 56 13.72 -14.45 -20.10
C ARG A 56 12.24 -14.64 -20.45
N PRO A 57 11.78 -15.80 -20.97
CA PRO A 57 10.37 -16.00 -21.29
C PRO A 57 9.43 -15.81 -20.10
N ALA A 58 9.79 -16.36 -18.92
CA ALA A 58 9.01 -16.18 -17.71
C ALA A 58 8.93 -14.71 -17.27
N ARG A 59 10.04 -13.96 -17.35
CA ARG A 59 10.04 -12.52 -17.09
C ARG A 59 9.16 -11.73 -18.07
N LEU A 60 9.17 -12.08 -19.35
CA LEU A 60 8.30 -11.44 -20.34
C LEU A 60 6.82 -11.75 -20.08
N ALA A 61 6.50 -13.00 -19.75
CA ALA A 61 5.14 -13.40 -19.38
C ALA A 61 4.65 -12.62 -18.15
N GLU A 62 5.51 -12.48 -17.13
CA GLU A 62 5.23 -11.67 -15.94
C GLU A 62 4.90 -10.21 -16.28
N ILE A 63 5.69 -9.58 -17.15
CA ILE A 63 5.47 -8.21 -17.64
C ILE A 63 4.11 -8.10 -18.34
N LEU A 64 3.84 -9.02 -19.28
CA LEU A 64 2.60 -9.00 -20.05
C LEU A 64 1.36 -9.21 -19.18
N LEU A 65 1.42 -10.14 -18.21
CA LEU A 65 0.36 -10.37 -17.23
C LEU A 65 0.15 -9.13 -16.34
N GLY A 66 1.23 -8.48 -15.91
CA GLY A 66 1.17 -7.22 -15.16
C GLY A 66 0.42 -6.12 -15.91
N TYR A 67 0.70 -5.94 -17.21
CA TYR A 67 -0.05 -5.01 -18.05
C TYR A 67 -1.47 -5.47 -18.36
N ALA A 68 -1.72 -6.78 -18.42
CA ALA A 68 -3.07 -7.32 -18.56
C ALA A 68 -3.95 -6.95 -17.34
N VAL A 69 -3.40 -6.99 -16.13
CA VAL A 69 -4.09 -6.52 -14.91
C VAL A 69 -4.52 -5.05 -15.05
N ILE A 70 -3.62 -4.16 -15.50
CA ILE A 70 -3.95 -2.74 -15.69
C ILE A 70 -4.97 -2.54 -16.82
N ALA A 71 -4.81 -3.25 -17.95
CA ALA A 71 -5.72 -3.18 -19.08
C ALA A 71 -7.14 -3.63 -18.71
N LEU A 72 -7.23 -4.67 -17.88
CA LEU A 72 -8.48 -5.20 -17.34
C LEU A 72 -9.15 -4.20 -16.39
N ALA A 73 -8.38 -3.61 -15.47
CA ALA A 73 -8.88 -2.54 -14.61
C ALA A 73 -9.39 -1.35 -15.43
N ALA A 74 -8.67 -0.96 -16.48
CA ALA A 74 -9.10 0.08 -17.42
C ALA A 74 -10.37 -0.30 -18.17
N ARG A 75 -10.54 -1.58 -18.53
CA ARG A 75 -11.75 -2.08 -19.19
C ARG A 75 -13.00 -1.92 -18.32
N TYR A 76 -12.89 -2.23 -17.03
CA TYR A 76 -14.03 -2.19 -16.10
C TYR A 76 -14.21 -0.84 -15.40
N GLY A 77 -13.18 -0.01 -15.32
CA GLY A 77 -13.22 1.26 -14.60
C GLY A 77 -13.36 2.51 -15.47
N LEU A 78 -13.14 2.40 -16.79
CA LEU A 78 -13.08 3.54 -17.70
C LEU A 78 -14.01 3.36 -18.90
N ASP A 79 -14.58 4.49 -19.32
CA ASP A 79 -15.47 4.57 -20.47
C ASP A 79 -14.88 5.33 -21.65
N GLY A 80 -15.39 4.99 -22.85
CA GLY A 80 -15.22 5.73 -24.09
C GLY A 80 -13.77 6.13 -24.41
N ARG A 81 -13.52 7.44 -24.51
CA ARG A 81 -12.21 8.00 -24.86
C ARG A 81 -11.15 7.71 -23.79
N ARG A 82 -11.51 7.75 -22.50
CA ARG A 82 -10.56 7.51 -21.40
C ARG A 82 -10.01 6.09 -21.44
N ARG A 83 -10.87 5.11 -21.69
CA ARG A 83 -10.46 3.70 -21.88
C ARG A 83 -9.49 3.53 -23.06
N ARG A 84 -9.79 4.15 -24.21
CA ARG A 84 -8.91 4.10 -25.39
C ARG A 84 -7.53 4.71 -25.11
N VAL A 85 -7.49 5.86 -24.44
CA VAL A 85 -6.21 6.49 -24.04
C VAL A 85 -5.46 5.59 -23.07
N ALA A 86 -6.14 5.03 -22.06
CA ALA A 86 -5.52 4.12 -21.10
C ALA A 86 -4.92 2.88 -21.79
N TRP A 87 -5.65 2.26 -22.73
CA TRP A 87 -5.13 1.13 -23.49
C TRP A 87 -3.96 1.50 -24.40
N ALA A 88 -3.98 2.67 -25.03
CA ALA A 88 -2.84 3.14 -25.82
C ALA A 88 -1.58 3.32 -24.95
N VAL A 89 -1.72 3.95 -23.78
CA VAL A 89 -0.63 4.14 -22.82
C VAL A 89 -0.13 2.79 -22.27
N VAL A 90 -1.04 1.90 -21.87
CA VAL A 90 -0.72 0.55 -21.39
C VAL A 90 0.00 -0.27 -22.46
N GLY A 91 -0.48 -0.23 -23.70
CA GLY A 91 0.14 -0.93 -24.83
C GLY A 91 1.55 -0.41 -25.13
N ALA A 92 1.74 0.91 -25.20
CA ALA A 92 3.06 1.51 -25.39
C ALA A 92 4.01 1.13 -24.24
N ALA A 93 3.55 1.21 -22.99
CA ALA A 93 4.34 0.84 -21.82
C ALA A 93 4.70 -0.66 -21.81
N ALA A 94 3.79 -1.55 -22.25
CA ALA A 94 4.04 -2.97 -22.37
C ALA A 94 5.10 -3.28 -23.43
N VAL A 95 5.06 -2.60 -24.58
CA VAL A 95 6.08 -2.73 -25.63
C VAL A 95 7.45 -2.30 -25.10
N VAL A 96 7.55 -1.11 -24.50
CA VAL A 96 8.81 -0.59 -23.94
C VAL A 96 9.34 -1.52 -22.85
N SER A 97 8.49 -1.96 -21.92
CA SER A 97 8.91 -2.85 -20.84
C SER A 97 9.38 -4.22 -21.33
N SER A 98 8.74 -4.75 -22.39
CA SER A 98 9.14 -6.02 -23.00
C SER A 98 10.47 -5.92 -23.75
N ALA A 99 10.76 -4.75 -24.33
CA ALA A 99 12.05 -4.45 -24.95
C ALA A 99 13.17 -4.31 -23.90
N PHE A 100 12.85 -3.76 -22.72
CA PHE A 100 13.80 -3.47 -21.64
C PHE A 100 13.39 -4.09 -20.29
N PRO A 101 13.33 -5.43 -20.16
CA PRO A 101 12.76 -6.09 -18.99
C PRO A 101 13.54 -5.80 -17.70
N ALA A 102 14.87 -5.65 -17.77
CA ALA A 102 15.66 -5.31 -16.58
C ALA A 102 15.32 -3.91 -16.03
N TYR A 103 15.14 -2.93 -16.92
CA TYR A 103 14.67 -1.60 -16.53
C TYR A 103 13.25 -1.63 -15.99
N HIS A 104 12.36 -2.44 -16.58
CA HIS A 104 10.99 -2.60 -16.10
C HIS A 104 10.95 -2.95 -14.61
N PHE A 105 11.72 -3.95 -14.16
CA PHE A 105 11.72 -4.37 -12.76
C PHE A 105 12.33 -3.34 -11.81
N VAL A 106 13.36 -2.60 -12.24
CA VAL A 106 13.92 -1.50 -11.45
C VAL A 106 12.88 -0.39 -11.30
N VAL A 107 12.24 0.02 -12.40
CA VAL A 107 11.19 1.05 -12.38
C VAL A 107 10.02 0.61 -11.52
N LEU A 108 9.54 -0.63 -11.69
CA LEU A 108 8.45 -1.19 -10.88
C LEU A 108 8.80 -1.18 -9.39
N THR A 109 10.02 -1.58 -9.01
CA THR A 109 10.50 -1.57 -7.62
C THR A 109 10.46 -0.17 -7.01
N HIS A 110 10.83 0.87 -7.77
CA HIS A 110 10.81 2.25 -7.28
C HIS A 110 9.40 2.83 -7.26
N LEU A 111 8.62 2.57 -8.31
CA LEU A 111 7.23 3.05 -8.39
C LEU A 111 6.34 2.41 -7.33
N HIS A 112 6.54 1.13 -7.01
CA HIS A 112 5.81 0.47 -5.93
C HIS A 112 6.06 1.16 -4.58
N ASN A 113 7.29 1.63 -4.34
CA ASN A 113 7.59 2.41 -3.14
C ASN A 113 6.91 3.78 -3.07
N VAL A 114 6.41 4.30 -4.20
CA VAL A 114 5.59 5.53 -4.26
C VAL A 114 4.11 5.23 -3.97
N VAL A 115 3.65 3.98 -4.13
CA VAL A 115 2.24 3.61 -3.98
C VAL A 115 1.59 4.07 -2.67
N PRO A 116 2.24 3.96 -1.48
CA PRO A 116 1.65 4.43 -0.22
C PRO A 116 1.25 5.91 -0.26
N LEU A 117 1.92 6.75 -1.06
CA LEU A 117 1.56 8.15 -1.23
C LEU A 117 0.12 8.32 -1.68
N PHE A 118 -0.36 7.51 -2.63
CA PHE A 118 -1.71 7.62 -3.17
C PHE A 118 -2.76 7.28 -2.12
N PHE A 119 -2.51 6.24 -1.30
CA PHE A 119 -3.38 5.86 -0.19
C PHE A 119 -3.41 6.93 0.90
N LEU A 120 -2.24 7.49 1.27
CA LEU A 120 -2.18 8.61 2.21
C LEU A 120 -2.83 9.87 1.66
N TRP A 121 -2.70 10.13 0.36
CA TRP A 121 -3.35 11.26 -0.29
C TRP A 121 -4.86 11.13 -0.26
N GLU A 122 -5.38 9.92 -0.50
CA GLU A 122 -6.79 9.60 -0.36
C GLU A 122 -7.26 9.78 1.08
N TRP A 123 -6.56 9.19 2.03
CA TRP A 123 -6.89 9.29 3.45
C TRP A 123 -6.87 10.76 3.93
N SER A 124 -5.92 11.56 3.44
CA SER A 124 -5.80 12.99 3.79
C SER A 124 -7.07 13.80 3.49
N ARG A 125 -7.95 13.31 2.62
CA ARG A 125 -9.25 13.94 2.35
C ARG A 125 -10.16 13.98 3.58
N ARG A 126 -9.94 13.10 4.56
CA ARG A 126 -10.67 13.06 5.85
C ARG A 126 -10.23 14.17 6.81
N ILE A 127 -9.07 14.79 6.60
CA ILE A 127 -8.60 15.90 7.42
C ILE A 127 -9.42 17.14 7.07
N THR A 128 -10.24 17.59 8.03
CA THR A 128 -11.17 18.72 7.88
C THR A 128 -10.44 20.05 7.76
N SER A 129 -9.37 20.25 8.55
CA SER A 129 -8.61 21.50 8.53
C SER A 129 -7.79 21.64 7.24
N PRO A 130 -7.97 22.72 6.45
CA PRO A 130 -7.23 22.91 5.20
C PRO A 130 -5.71 23.02 5.43
N ARG A 131 -5.30 23.68 6.53
CA ARG A 131 -3.89 23.81 6.91
C ARG A 131 -3.29 22.46 7.30
N GLY A 132 -3.99 21.67 8.12
CA GLY A 132 -3.54 20.33 8.51
C GLY A 132 -3.40 19.39 7.31
N ARG A 133 -4.36 19.43 6.38
CA ARG A 133 -4.29 18.64 5.14
C ARG A 133 -3.12 19.04 4.25
N ARG A 134 -2.83 20.35 4.12
CA ARG A 134 -1.66 20.84 3.35
C ARG A 134 -0.36 20.42 4.01
N ALA A 135 -0.23 20.59 5.33
CA ALA A 135 0.96 20.19 6.08
C ALA A 135 1.21 18.67 5.94
N PHE A 136 0.17 17.86 6.12
CA PHE A 136 0.27 16.42 5.94
C PHE A 136 0.76 16.03 4.55
N ARG A 137 0.17 16.61 3.48
CA ARG A 137 0.59 16.37 2.09
C ARG A 137 2.01 16.85 1.81
N ALA A 138 2.42 17.98 2.37
CA ALA A 138 3.78 18.50 2.24
C ALA A 138 4.79 17.53 2.86
N VAL A 139 4.51 16.97 4.04
CA VAL A 139 5.34 15.91 4.65
C VAL A 139 5.42 14.69 3.72
N GLN A 140 4.32 14.29 3.08
CA GLN A 140 4.36 13.15 2.16
C GLN A 140 5.20 13.43 0.90
N LEU A 141 5.10 14.63 0.32
CA LEU A 141 5.92 15.03 -0.81
C LEU A 141 7.40 15.19 -0.43
N LEU A 142 7.69 15.61 0.80
CA LEU A 142 9.05 15.75 1.30
C LEU A 142 9.79 14.39 1.23
N TRP A 143 9.21 13.33 1.78
CA TRP A 143 9.89 12.04 1.78
C TRP A 143 9.80 11.32 0.43
N VAL A 144 8.71 11.45 -0.34
CA VAL A 144 8.59 10.74 -1.63
C VAL A 144 9.40 11.41 -2.75
N VAL A 145 9.52 12.73 -2.74
CA VAL A 145 10.10 13.48 -3.86
C VAL A 145 11.38 14.20 -3.45
N ALA A 146 11.31 15.07 -2.44
CA ALA A 146 12.43 15.96 -2.13
C ALA A 146 13.66 15.20 -1.61
N ILE A 147 13.49 14.26 -0.67
CA ILE A 147 14.60 13.45 -0.15
C ILE A 147 15.24 12.59 -1.26
N PRO A 148 14.48 11.79 -2.04
CA PRO A 148 15.05 11.08 -3.19
C PRO A 148 15.77 11.98 -4.19
N ALA A 149 15.23 13.16 -4.50
CA ALA A 149 15.88 14.11 -5.41
C ALA A 149 17.23 14.60 -4.85
N VAL A 150 17.29 14.96 -3.56
CA VAL A 150 18.55 15.36 -2.88
C VAL A 150 19.60 14.24 -2.97
N VAL A 151 19.21 12.99 -2.74
CA VAL A 151 20.11 11.83 -2.84
C VAL A 151 20.58 11.62 -4.28
N LEU A 152 19.66 11.65 -5.26
CA LEU A 152 19.98 11.43 -6.66
C LEU A 152 20.87 12.54 -7.24
N LEU A 153 20.71 13.78 -6.77
CA LEU A 153 21.58 14.92 -7.11
C LEU A 153 22.99 14.80 -6.51
N GLY A 154 23.22 13.88 -5.57
CA GLY A 154 24.55 13.63 -4.98
C GLY A 154 24.90 14.55 -3.83
N LEU A 155 23.93 15.30 -3.28
CA LEU A 155 24.18 16.26 -2.19
C LEU A 155 24.60 15.60 -0.87
N VAL A 156 24.51 14.27 -0.79
CA VAL A 156 24.89 13.46 0.38
C VAL A 156 25.89 12.36 0.05
N ASP A 157 26.58 12.41 -1.10
CA ASP A 157 27.48 11.32 -1.54
C ASP A 157 28.55 10.97 -0.50
N GLY A 158 29.06 11.97 0.23
CA GLY A 158 30.09 11.77 1.27
C GLY A 158 29.63 10.94 2.48
N SER A 159 28.33 10.71 2.65
CA SER A 159 27.78 9.86 3.71
C SER A 159 27.24 8.52 3.21
N LEU A 160 27.32 8.25 1.90
CA LEU A 160 26.84 7.00 1.32
C LEU A 160 27.91 5.91 1.44
N SER A 161 27.47 4.70 1.79
CA SER A 161 28.32 3.52 1.83
C SER A 161 27.60 2.33 1.20
N THR A 162 28.33 1.54 0.42
CA THR A 162 27.87 0.24 -0.10
C THR A 162 28.25 -0.92 0.81
N ASP A 163 28.91 -0.66 1.95
CA ASP A 163 29.29 -1.72 2.89
C ASP A 163 28.03 -2.38 3.48
N PRO A 164 27.83 -3.69 3.28
CA PRO A 164 26.70 -4.41 3.88
C PRO A 164 26.76 -4.43 5.42
N GLY A 165 27.90 -4.15 6.05
CA GLY A 165 28.02 -4.02 7.50
C GLY A 165 27.50 -5.26 8.25
N ILE A 166 26.59 -5.05 9.21
CA ILE A 166 26.06 -6.13 10.06
C ILE A 166 25.26 -7.21 9.31
N VAL A 167 24.80 -6.95 8.07
CA VAL A 167 24.07 -7.95 7.26
C VAL A 167 24.98 -8.70 6.29
N ARG A 168 26.30 -8.46 6.30
CA ARG A 168 27.27 -9.11 5.39
C ARG A 168 27.19 -10.64 5.42
N SER A 169 26.97 -11.24 6.60
CA SER A 169 26.83 -12.69 6.74
C SER A 169 25.60 -13.26 6.03
N VAL A 170 24.58 -12.43 5.78
CA VAL A 170 23.32 -12.83 5.14
C VAL A 170 23.34 -12.51 3.64
N VAL A 171 23.79 -11.31 3.27
CA VAL A 171 23.67 -10.81 1.89
C VAL A 171 24.97 -10.88 1.09
N GLY A 172 26.04 -11.41 1.68
CA GLY A 172 27.38 -11.39 1.10
C GLY A 172 27.88 -9.97 0.90
N ASP A 173 28.36 -9.67 -0.30
CA ASP A 173 28.88 -8.35 -0.71
C ASP A 173 27.78 -7.31 -0.99
N GLY A 174 26.51 -7.68 -0.91
CA GLY A 174 25.37 -6.79 -1.17
C GLY A 174 25.10 -6.49 -2.65
N GLN A 175 25.87 -7.05 -3.60
CA GLN A 175 25.70 -6.77 -5.03
C GLN A 175 24.34 -7.20 -5.56
N THR A 176 23.78 -8.29 -5.03
CA THR A 176 22.43 -8.75 -5.40
C THR A 176 21.34 -7.76 -5.01
N VAL A 177 21.55 -6.96 -3.94
CA VAL A 177 20.60 -5.91 -3.55
C VAL A 177 20.77 -4.70 -4.48
N LEU A 178 22.01 -4.26 -4.69
CA LEU A 178 22.36 -3.18 -5.62
C LEU A 178 21.82 -3.42 -7.03
N ALA A 179 22.04 -4.60 -7.59
CA ALA A 179 21.63 -4.96 -8.95
C ALA A 179 20.10 -4.93 -9.14
N THR A 180 19.32 -5.13 -8.07
CA THR A 180 17.85 -5.03 -8.14
C THR A 180 17.31 -3.62 -7.93
N SER A 181 18.09 -2.73 -7.32
CA SER A 181 17.69 -1.35 -7.04
C SER A 181 18.29 -0.33 -8.02
N ALA A 182 19.32 -0.69 -8.80
CA ALA A 182 19.97 0.23 -9.72
C ALA A 182 19.65 -0.09 -11.18
N PRO A 183 19.63 0.90 -12.08
CA PRO A 183 19.58 0.66 -13.52
C PRO A 183 20.69 -0.31 -13.99
N PRO A 184 20.43 -1.16 -15.00
CA PRO A 184 21.45 -2.01 -15.59
C PRO A 184 22.73 -1.22 -15.94
N GLY A 185 23.88 -1.75 -15.53
CA GLY A 185 25.19 -1.12 -15.72
C GLY A 185 25.57 -0.06 -14.67
N ALA A 186 24.65 0.38 -13.81
CA ALA A 186 24.95 1.39 -12.79
C ALA A 186 25.36 0.83 -11.42
N ALA A 187 25.20 -0.48 -11.18
CA ALA A 187 25.36 -1.09 -9.85
C ALA A 187 26.74 -0.88 -9.21
N ALA A 188 27.81 -0.90 -10.02
CA ALA A 188 29.19 -0.68 -9.55
C ALA A 188 29.63 0.79 -9.56
N THR A 189 28.69 1.72 -9.74
CA THR A 189 28.97 3.16 -9.82
C THR A 189 28.37 3.90 -8.63
N LEU A 190 28.80 5.14 -8.40
CA LEU A 190 28.20 6.01 -7.40
C LEU A 190 26.69 6.21 -7.61
N LEU A 191 26.25 6.21 -8.88
CA LEU A 191 24.82 6.25 -9.21
C LEU A 191 24.08 5.03 -8.65
N GLY A 192 24.67 3.83 -8.72
CA GLY A 192 24.12 2.62 -8.13
C GLY A 192 23.92 2.75 -6.62
N THR A 193 24.90 3.32 -5.92
CA THR A 193 24.82 3.61 -4.48
C THR A 193 23.69 4.60 -4.17
N ARG A 194 23.54 5.68 -4.95
CA ARG A 194 22.44 6.63 -4.78
C ARG A 194 21.08 5.96 -4.94
N PHE A 195 20.91 5.12 -5.97
CA PHE A 195 19.68 4.36 -6.19
C PHE A 195 19.40 3.36 -5.06
N LEU A 196 20.42 2.65 -4.56
CA LEU A 196 20.27 1.79 -3.39
C LEU A 196 19.81 2.57 -2.16
N THR A 197 20.39 3.74 -1.90
CA THR A 197 20.00 4.58 -0.76
C THR A 197 18.57 5.10 -0.91
N VAL A 198 18.18 5.57 -2.09
CA VAL A 198 16.79 5.97 -2.38
C VAL A 198 15.85 4.80 -2.14
N PHE A 199 16.15 3.63 -2.69
CA PHE A 199 15.38 2.41 -2.48
C PHE A 199 15.26 2.07 -0.99
N ALA A 200 16.37 2.05 -0.25
CA ALA A 200 16.39 1.73 1.18
C ALA A 200 15.55 2.71 2.01
N PHE A 201 15.67 4.01 1.73
CA PHE A 201 14.91 5.05 2.40
C PHE A 201 13.42 4.92 2.09
N MET A 202 13.06 4.85 0.81
CA MET A 202 11.69 4.75 0.35
C MET A 202 11.01 3.47 0.85
N GLN A 203 11.71 2.34 0.84
CA GLN A 203 11.23 1.07 1.39
C GLN A 203 10.99 1.16 2.90
N THR A 204 11.86 1.88 3.63
CA THR A 204 11.67 2.09 5.07
C THR A 204 10.40 2.92 5.33
N MET A 205 10.22 4.01 4.58
CA MET A 205 9.00 4.82 4.68
C MET A 205 7.75 4.03 4.27
N HIS A 206 7.85 3.17 3.25
CA HIS A 206 6.79 2.25 2.84
C HIS A 206 6.35 1.35 4.01
N TYR A 207 7.30 0.76 4.75
CA TYR A 207 6.98 -0.02 5.96
C TYR A 207 6.39 0.84 7.08
N VAL A 208 6.91 2.05 7.32
CA VAL A 208 6.34 2.97 8.31
C VAL A 208 4.86 3.24 8.01
N VAL A 209 4.52 3.46 6.74
CA VAL A 209 3.14 3.74 6.34
C VAL A 209 2.23 2.53 6.59
N TRP A 210 2.61 1.35 6.12
CA TRP A 210 1.75 0.16 6.18
C TRP A 210 1.71 -0.51 7.55
N VAL A 211 2.83 -0.54 8.26
CA VAL A 211 2.94 -1.23 9.55
C VAL A 211 2.59 -0.30 10.71
N ALA A 212 3.01 0.97 10.65
CA ALA A 212 2.81 1.90 11.74
C ALA A 212 1.59 2.83 11.53
N LEU A 213 1.52 3.54 10.42
CA LEU A 213 0.56 4.64 10.26
C LEU A 213 -0.86 4.15 9.97
N LEU A 214 -1.08 3.46 8.85
CA LEU A 214 -2.41 3.10 8.36
C LEU A 214 -3.24 2.23 9.32
N PRO A 215 -2.67 1.24 10.03
CA PRO A 215 -3.42 0.49 11.03
C PRO A 215 -3.99 1.35 12.15
N ARG A 216 -3.36 2.48 12.47
CA ARG A 216 -3.79 3.42 13.53
C ARG A 216 -4.78 4.45 13.02
N VAL A 217 -4.59 4.96 11.80
CA VAL A 217 -5.39 6.07 11.27
C VAL A 217 -6.60 5.63 10.45
N ALA A 218 -6.71 4.34 10.11
CA ALA A 218 -7.83 3.76 9.37
C ALA A 218 -8.36 2.46 10.01
N PRO A 219 -8.82 2.52 11.29
CA PRO A 219 -9.39 1.35 11.96
C PRO A 219 -10.67 0.84 11.28
N ASP A 220 -11.41 1.72 10.59
CA ASP A 220 -12.60 1.38 9.81
C ASP A 220 -12.30 0.40 8.67
N ALA A 221 -11.16 0.56 7.98
CA ALA A 221 -10.74 -0.38 6.94
C ALA A 221 -10.46 -1.78 7.54
N SER A 222 -9.83 -1.84 8.72
CA SER A 222 -9.58 -3.09 9.43
C SER A 222 -10.88 -3.76 9.87
N ALA A 223 -11.81 -3.00 10.45
CA ALA A 223 -13.12 -3.51 10.85
C ALA A 223 -13.93 -4.06 9.65
N SER A 224 -13.90 -3.38 8.50
CA SER A 224 -14.57 -3.83 7.28
C SER A 224 -13.96 -5.12 6.69
N PHE A 225 -12.66 -5.32 6.87
CA PHE A 225 -12.01 -6.59 6.51
C PHE A 225 -12.44 -7.71 7.46
N GLU A 226 -12.35 -7.48 8.76
CA GLU A 226 -12.67 -8.48 9.80
C GLU A 226 -14.13 -8.93 9.74
N ALA A 227 -15.05 -8.03 9.38
CA ALA A 227 -16.45 -8.39 9.14
C ALA A 227 -16.66 -9.41 8.01
N ARG A 228 -15.75 -9.48 7.02
CA ARG A 228 -15.81 -10.44 5.91
C ARG A 228 -15.02 -11.71 6.16
N VAL A 229 -13.96 -11.60 6.96
CA VAL A 229 -13.08 -12.71 7.30
C VAL A 229 -13.01 -12.83 8.83
N PRO A 230 -14.12 -13.23 9.49
CA PRO A 230 -14.26 -13.14 10.94
C PRO A 230 -13.26 -14.01 11.73
N TRP A 231 -12.63 -14.98 11.06
CA TRP A 231 -11.60 -15.81 11.66
C TRP A 231 -10.20 -15.15 11.68
N VAL A 232 -9.96 -14.10 10.85
CA VAL A 232 -8.72 -13.32 10.78
C VAL A 232 -8.88 -12.00 11.54
N THR A 233 -8.94 -12.07 12.86
CA THR A 233 -8.99 -10.88 13.72
C THR A 233 -7.64 -10.16 13.76
N GLY A 234 -7.62 -8.90 14.19
CA GLY A 234 -6.39 -8.11 14.36
C GLY A 234 -5.25 -8.88 15.05
N PRO A 235 -5.41 -9.38 16.30
CA PRO A 235 -4.36 -10.11 16.98
C PRO A 235 -3.88 -11.36 16.24
N ARG A 236 -4.79 -12.11 15.61
CA ARG A 236 -4.44 -13.31 14.83
C ARG A 236 -3.64 -12.96 13.58
N LEU A 237 -4.01 -11.88 12.88
CA LEU A 237 -3.27 -11.41 11.71
C LEU A 237 -1.85 -10.99 12.09
N TRP A 238 -1.67 -10.26 13.20
CA TRP A 238 -0.35 -9.91 13.71
C TRP A 238 0.47 -11.13 14.08
N ALA A 239 -0.13 -12.12 14.76
CA ALA A 239 0.56 -13.36 15.12
C ALA A 239 1.02 -14.13 13.86
N VAL A 240 0.15 -14.26 12.85
CA VAL A 240 0.49 -14.87 11.55
C VAL A 240 1.60 -14.08 10.87
N GLY A 241 1.55 -12.75 10.88
CA GLY A 241 2.57 -11.90 10.29
C GLY A 241 3.94 -12.04 10.95
N PHE A 242 4.00 -12.07 12.28
CA PHE A 242 5.25 -12.29 13.01
C PHE A 242 5.80 -13.70 12.80
N LEU A 243 4.93 -14.73 12.82
CA LEU A 243 5.35 -16.10 12.55
C LEU A 243 5.91 -16.23 11.13
N ALA A 244 5.23 -15.67 10.14
CA ALA A 244 5.70 -15.70 8.76
C ALA A 244 6.99 -14.88 8.58
N ALA A 245 7.12 -13.72 9.23
CA ALA A 245 8.36 -12.95 9.24
C ALA A 245 9.53 -13.76 9.85
N ALA A 246 9.30 -14.50 10.94
CA ALA A 246 10.31 -15.38 11.53
C ALA A 246 10.73 -16.51 10.58
N VAL A 247 9.78 -17.15 9.89
CA VAL A 247 10.07 -18.16 8.87
C VAL A 247 10.93 -17.56 7.75
N PHE A 248 10.55 -16.39 7.24
CA PHE A 248 11.33 -15.70 6.21
C PHE A 248 12.71 -15.25 6.71
N ALA A 249 12.84 -14.82 7.95
CA ALA A 249 14.14 -14.49 8.55
C ALA A 249 15.09 -15.69 8.54
N VAL A 250 14.58 -16.88 8.88
CA VAL A 250 15.35 -18.14 8.78
C VAL A 250 15.71 -18.44 7.33
N LEU A 251 14.76 -18.33 6.40
CA LEU A 251 15.03 -18.56 4.96
C LEU A 251 16.10 -17.58 4.43
N PHE A 252 16.02 -16.30 4.78
CA PHE A 252 17.02 -15.30 4.41
C PHE A 252 18.39 -15.63 4.98
N GLY A 253 18.46 -16.14 6.21
CA GLY A 253 19.71 -16.53 6.85
C GLY A 253 20.35 -17.79 6.23
N ILE A 254 19.55 -18.72 5.71
CA ILE A 254 20.04 -19.94 5.04
C ILE A 254 20.47 -19.64 3.60
N ASP A 255 19.59 -19.02 2.82
CA ASP A 255 19.83 -18.63 1.43
C ASP A 255 19.06 -17.34 1.12
N PHE A 256 19.78 -16.22 1.19
CA PHE A 256 19.18 -14.91 0.94
C PHE A 256 18.61 -14.76 -0.46
N ALA A 257 19.23 -15.37 -1.48
CA ALA A 257 18.76 -15.26 -2.86
C ALA A 257 17.44 -16.00 -3.07
N GLN A 258 17.33 -17.24 -2.56
CA GLN A 258 16.09 -18.01 -2.59
C GLN A 258 15.00 -17.37 -1.72
N GLY A 259 15.34 -16.95 -0.50
CA GLY A 259 14.41 -16.24 0.39
C GLY A 259 13.86 -14.97 -0.27
N LYS A 260 14.72 -14.19 -0.94
CA LYS A 260 14.32 -12.99 -1.69
C LYS A 260 13.44 -13.33 -2.89
N ALA A 261 13.76 -14.38 -3.64
CA ALA A 261 12.95 -14.81 -4.78
C ALA A 261 11.54 -15.24 -4.34
N LEU A 262 11.44 -16.07 -3.29
CA LEU A 262 10.15 -16.50 -2.74
C LEU A 262 9.36 -15.32 -2.16
N TYR A 263 10.04 -14.45 -1.41
CA TYR A 263 9.42 -13.23 -0.89
C TYR A 263 8.88 -12.36 -2.02
N ALA A 264 9.68 -12.09 -3.06
CA ALA A 264 9.28 -11.27 -4.19
C ALA A 264 8.12 -11.89 -4.98
N ALA A 265 8.06 -13.23 -5.06
CA ALA A 265 6.92 -13.94 -5.61
C ALA A 265 5.66 -13.64 -4.80
N LEU A 266 5.67 -13.87 -3.48
CA LEU A 266 4.51 -13.57 -2.62
C LEU A 266 4.14 -12.09 -2.58
N ALA A 267 5.12 -11.19 -2.59
CA ALA A 267 4.92 -9.75 -2.65
C ALA A 267 4.20 -9.30 -3.95
N SER A 268 4.19 -10.13 -5.00
CA SER A 268 3.41 -9.83 -6.20
C SER A 268 1.90 -9.72 -5.90
N TYR A 269 1.40 -10.39 -4.85
CA TYR A 269 -0.02 -10.32 -4.52
C TYR A 269 -0.49 -8.91 -4.18
N HIS A 270 0.21 -8.20 -3.30
CA HIS A 270 -0.19 -6.82 -2.96
C HIS A 270 0.19 -5.86 -4.09
N ALA A 271 1.43 -5.94 -4.59
CA ALA A 271 1.95 -5.02 -5.60
C ALA A 271 1.08 -4.94 -6.87
N TYR A 272 0.55 -6.08 -7.35
CA TYR A 272 -0.32 -6.09 -8.54
C TYR A 272 -1.81 -5.87 -8.19
N LEU A 273 -2.26 -6.19 -6.97
CA LEU A 273 -3.61 -5.85 -6.50
C LEU A 273 -3.80 -4.34 -6.33
N GLU A 274 -2.74 -3.61 -6.00
CA GLU A 274 -2.74 -2.16 -5.87
C GLU A 274 -3.02 -1.46 -7.20
N LEU A 275 -2.56 -1.99 -8.34
CA LEU A 275 -2.62 -1.29 -9.63
C LEU A 275 -4.08 -0.96 -10.06
N PRO A 276 -5.04 -1.91 -10.02
CA PRO A 276 -6.44 -1.59 -10.27
C PRO A 276 -7.02 -0.57 -9.30
N VAL A 277 -6.65 -0.64 -8.02
CA VAL A 277 -7.13 0.26 -6.98
C VAL A 277 -6.61 1.68 -7.23
N LEU A 278 -5.33 1.82 -7.55
CA LEU A 278 -4.72 3.10 -7.92
C LEU A 278 -5.38 3.70 -9.16
N LEU A 279 -5.64 2.90 -10.19
CA LEU A 279 -6.34 3.36 -11.38
C LEU A 279 -7.74 3.88 -11.02
N ALA A 280 -8.50 3.13 -10.20
CA ALA A 280 -9.81 3.55 -9.74
C ALA A 280 -9.75 4.86 -8.92
N MET A 281 -8.75 5.00 -8.06
CA MET A 281 -8.53 6.21 -7.26
C MET A 281 -8.18 7.44 -8.12
N LEU A 282 -7.34 7.27 -9.13
CA LEU A 282 -6.89 8.34 -10.02
C LEU A 282 -8.00 8.85 -10.92
N VAL A 283 -8.87 7.97 -11.39
CA VAL A 283 -9.96 8.34 -12.31
C VAL A 283 -11.30 8.57 -11.61
N GLY A 284 -11.39 8.26 -10.32
CA GLY A 284 -12.60 8.42 -9.51
C GLY A 284 -13.68 7.37 -9.83
N ALA A 285 -13.27 6.19 -10.28
CA ALA A 285 -14.21 5.10 -10.57
C ALA A 285 -14.90 4.66 -9.27
N ARG A 286 -16.24 4.60 -9.30
CA ARG A 286 -17.05 4.27 -8.10
C ARG A 286 -17.14 2.77 -7.82
N SER A 287 -16.95 1.91 -8.83
CA SER A 287 -16.89 0.44 -8.67
C SER A 287 -16.24 -0.22 -9.91
N LEU A 288 -15.47 -1.30 -9.72
CA LEU A 288 -15.00 -2.20 -10.79
C LEU A 288 -15.79 -3.50 -10.68
N SER A 289 -16.91 -3.58 -11.41
CA SER A 289 -17.77 -4.77 -11.41
C SER A 289 -17.74 -5.44 -12.78
N ALA A 290 -17.55 -6.76 -12.82
CA ALA A 290 -17.38 -7.49 -14.07
C ALA A 290 -18.70 -7.82 -14.78
N LEU A 291 -19.83 -7.73 -14.07
CA LEU A 291 -21.15 -8.02 -14.63
C LEU A 291 -21.75 -6.77 -15.26
N PRO A 292 -22.16 -6.81 -16.54
CA PRO A 292 -23.04 -5.80 -17.09
C PRO A 292 -24.31 -5.77 -16.23
N THR A 293 -24.67 -4.61 -15.69
CA THR A 293 -26.02 -4.42 -15.16
C THR A 293 -26.98 -4.82 -16.28
N PRO A 294 -27.82 -5.86 -16.11
CA PRO A 294 -28.82 -6.16 -17.11
C PRO A 294 -29.63 -4.89 -17.36
N PRO A 295 -30.00 -4.58 -18.62
CA PRO A 295 -30.86 -3.44 -18.89
C PRO A 295 -32.07 -3.54 -17.95
N PRO A 296 -32.52 -2.42 -17.35
CA PRO A 296 -33.71 -2.43 -16.52
C PRO A 296 -34.78 -3.16 -17.31
N ALA A 297 -35.27 -4.28 -16.78
CA ALA A 297 -36.35 -5.01 -17.40
C ALA A 297 -37.46 -3.98 -17.61
N ASP A 298 -37.76 -3.69 -18.88
CA ASP A 298 -38.87 -2.83 -19.24
C ASP A 298 -40.06 -3.32 -18.43
N THR A 299 -40.45 -2.52 -17.46
CA THR A 299 -41.70 -2.67 -16.75
C THR A 299 -42.75 -2.55 -17.84
N ALA A 300 -43.18 -3.70 -18.35
CA ALA A 300 -44.39 -3.82 -19.13
C ALA A 300 -45.49 -3.15 -18.30
N SER A 301 -45.83 -1.93 -18.72
CA SER A 301 -46.80 -1.07 -18.08
C SER A 301 -48.14 -1.82 -18.02
N PRO A 302 -48.67 -2.20 -16.85
CA PRO A 302 -50.07 -2.58 -16.76
C PRO A 302 -50.86 -1.29 -16.98
N ARG A 303 -51.57 -1.28 -18.09
CA ARG A 303 -52.48 -0.21 -18.51
C ARG A 303 -53.54 0.00 -17.42
N ALA A 304 -53.72 1.27 -17.09
CA ALA A 304 -54.70 1.89 -16.21
C ALA A 304 -55.99 1.11 -15.87
N ALA A 305 -56.32 1.12 -14.57
CA ALA A 305 -57.70 1.24 -14.10
C ALA A 305 -57.70 2.05 -12.79
N SER A 306 -58.12 3.32 -12.88
CA SER A 306 -58.61 4.09 -11.74
C SER A 306 -60.08 3.68 -11.50
N PRO A 307 -60.57 3.71 -10.23
CA PRO A 307 -61.19 4.96 -9.79
C PRO A 307 -61.02 5.31 -8.30
N SER A 308 -60.98 6.63 -8.08
CA SER A 308 -61.49 7.41 -6.94
C SER A 308 -61.73 6.77 -5.57
N SER A 309 -61.13 7.35 -4.54
CA SER A 309 -61.88 7.82 -3.36
C SER A 309 -61.06 8.80 -2.52
N SER A 310 -61.66 9.96 -2.31
CA SER A 310 -61.33 11.08 -1.43
C SER A 310 -61.65 10.80 0.05
N VAL A 311 -60.72 11.10 0.97
CA VAL A 311 -60.97 11.53 2.38
C VAL A 311 -59.70 12.31 2.80
N SER A 312 -59.72 13.64 2.85
CA SER A 312 -60.14 14.54 3.94
C SER A 312 -59.24 14.53 5.20
N ALA A 313 -58.39 15.55 5.26
CA ALA A 313 -58.10 16.50 6.35
C ALA A 313 -58.00 16.08 7.83
N ALA A 314 -56.92 16.61 8.43
CA ALA A 314 -56.82 17.29 9.74
C ALA A 314 -56.67 16.46 11.03
N SER A 315 -55.60 16.80 11.77
CA SER A 315 -55.54 17.07 13.22
C SER A 315 -54.21 16.56 13.80
N LEU A 316 -53.27 17.46 14.14
CA LEU A 316 -53.13 18.22 15.41
C LEU A 316 -52.18 17.51 16.40
N LEU A 317 -51.16 18.27 16.82
CA LEU A 317 -50.58 18.34 18.16
C LEU A 317 -50.08 17.05 18.83
N SER A 318 -48.78 16.99 19.12
CA SER A 318 -48.27 17.26 20.48
C SER A 318 -46.79 16.93 20.61
N ALA A 319 -46.00 17.93 21.02
CA ALA A 319 -44.70 17.75 21.65
C ALA A 319 -44.91 17.52 23.16
N PRO A 320 -43.95 16.89 23.84
CA PRO A 320 -43.63 17.30 25.20
C PRO A 320 -42.17 17.70 25.33
N SER A 321 -42.00 18.92 25.79
CA SER A 321 -40.85 19.44 26.51
C SER A 321 -40.68 18.68 27.83
N ALA A 322 -39.44 18.30 28.19
CA ALA A 322 -39.09 18.04 29.57
C ALA A 322 -37.67 18.55 29.85
N SER A 323 -37.64 19.61 30.65
CA SER A 323 -36.50 20.20 31.34
C SER A 323 -36.54 19.69 32.79
N PHE A 324 -35.41 19.21 33.32
CA PHE A 324 -35.07 19.19 34.75
C PHE A 324 -33.53 19.25 34.83
N ALA A 325 -32.97 20.39 35.25
CA ALA A 325 -32.47 20.69 36.61
C ALA A 325 -31.25 19.81 37.00
N SER A 326 -30.02 20.33 37.08
CA SER A 326 -29.46 21.33 38.03
C SER A 326 -29.20 20.78 39.44
N GLY A 327 -27.92 20.85 39.86
CA GLY A 327 -27.40 20.63 41.23
C GLY A 327 -26.27 19.60 41.24
N GLY A 328 -25.06 19.81 41.77
CA GLY A 328 -24.39 20.89 42.48
C GLY A 328 -22.93 20.40 42.71
N THR A 329 -21.91 21.22 42.46
CA THR A 329 -21.07 21.92 43.47
C THR A 329 -20.32 21.05 44.49
N GLY A 330 -18.99 21.15 44.46
CA GLY A 330 -18.03 20.72 45.50
C GLY A 330 -16.62 20.65 44.88
N ALA A 331 -15.90 21.76 44.67
CA ALA A 331 -15.19 22.63 45.61
C ALA A 331 -13.83 22.09 46.10
N LEU A 332 -12.76 22.86 45.79
CA LEU A 332 -11.54 23.14 46.58
C LEU A 332 -10.60 21.94 46.84
N GLY A 333 -9.32 21.93 46.44
CA GLY A 333 -8.26 22.93 46.69
C GLY A 333 -6.88 22.22 46.69
N PRO A 334 -5.75 22.91 46.99
CA PRO A 334 -4.56 22.89 46.12
C PRO A 334 -3.24 22.35 46.73
N THR A 335 -2.31 21.94 45.84
CA THR A 335 -0.81 22.06 45.86
C THR A 335 0.00 21.47 47.05
N PRO A 336 1.34 21.56 47.10
CA PRO A 336 2.39 20.98 46.23
C PRO A 336 3.45 20.20 47.07
N GLU A 337 4.34 19.40 46.46
CA GLU A 337 5.65 19.18 47.10
C GLU A 337 6.79 18.85 46.13
N THR A 338 7.88 19.58 46.38
CA THR A 338 9.23 19.65 45.85
C THR A 338 10.15 18.51 46.29
N ALA A 339 11.08 18.08 45.43
CA ALA A 339 12.49 17.77 45.72
C ALA A 339 13.22 17.48 44.38
N ALA A 340 14.10 18.35 43.86
CA ALA A 340 15.48 18.66 44.26
C ALA A 340 16.54 17.67 43.73
N VAL A 341 17.17 18.07 42.61
CA VAL A 341 18.61 18.13 42.25
C VAL A 341 19.65 17.29 43.04
N ALA A 342 20.46 16.51 42.32
CA ALA A 342 21.92 16.32 42.47
C ALA A 342 22.47 15.67 41.18
N VAL A 343 23.17 16.36 40.27
CA VAL A 343 24.63 16.67 40.21
C VAL A 343 25.55 15.44 40.31
N ALA A 344 26.37 15.29 39.26
CA ALA A 344 27.32 14.21 38.96
C ALA A 344 28.51 14.08 39.94
N PRO A 345 29.32 13.01 39.80
CA PRO A 345 30.57 13.18 39.02
C PRO A 345 30.98 11.96 38.15
N GLU A 346 31.53 12.24 36.96
CA GLU A 346 32.65 11.47 36.37
C GLU A 346 33.97 11.85 37.12
N PRO A 347 35.12 11.15 36.99
CA PRO A 347 35.50 10.09 36.03
C PRO A 347 36.21 8.89 36.68
N GLU A 348 36.50 7.82 35.92
CA GLU A 348 37.80 7.15 36.06
C GLU A 348 38.21 6.34 34.82
N VAL A 349 39.52 6.42 34.57
CA VAL A 349 40.33 5.92 33.48
C VAL A 349 41.03 4.64 33.92
N GLY A 350 41.24 3.69 33.00
CA GLY A 350 42.18 2.57 33.15
C GLY A 350 41.56 1.25 32.67
N THR A 351 42.13 0.47 31.76
CA THR A 351 43.51 0.34 31.22
C THR A 351 43.45 -0.33 29.86
#